data_AF-A0A2M7Q1J5-F1
#
_entry.id   AF-A0A2M7Q1J5-F1
#
_cell.length_a   1.000
_cell.length_b   1.000
_cell.length_c   1.000
_cell.angle_alpha   90.00
_cell.angle_beta   90.00
_cell.angle_gamma   90.00
#
_symmetry.space_group_name_H-M   'P 1'
#
loop_
_entity.id
_entity.type
_entity.pdbx_description
1 polymer ?
#
loop_
_entity_poly.entity_id
_entity_poly.type
_entity_poly.pdbx_seq_one_letter_code
_entity_poly.pdbx_strand_id
1 'polypeptide(L)'
;MQIFITMVFICHIVPMTISAFSEQVETLCKTIGSSLQSYRINELNQTQELMAARIGISRRTYVRMEAGDPTVKIGYWLEAAMITKTMHAWESLFTVNRTLFDELAMTTEKKPRQRATVRRKRGL
;
A
#
# COMPACT_ATOMS: atom_id res chain seq x y z
N MET A 1 -59.47 12.14 -29.64
CA MET A 1 -58.87 12.12 -28.28
C MET A 1 -57.63 11.27 -28.35
N GLN A 2 -56.45 11.88 -28.28
CA GLN A 2 -55.16 11.22 -28.56
C GLN A 2 -54.29 11.29 -27.30
N ILE A 3 -53.84 10.12 -26.82
CA ILE A 3 -53.04 9.93 -25.62
C ILE A 3 -51.58 10.18 -25.97
N PHE A 4 -50.96 11.21 -25.40
CA PHE A 4 -49.51 11.44 -25.50
C PHE A 4 -48.80 10.64 -24.42
N ILE A 5 -48.18 9.52 -24.85
CA ILE A 5 -47.22 8.75 -24.07
C ILE A 5 -45.93 9.57 -23.99
N THR A 6 -45.71 10.25 -22.87
CA THR A 6 -44.39 10.82 -22.55
C THR A 6 -43.45 9.70 -22.13
N MET A 7 -42.66 9.19 -23.08
CA MET A 7 -41.48 8.39 -22.78
C MET A 7 -40.48 9.25 -22.00
N VAL A 8 -40.43 9.05 -20.69
CA VAL A 8 -39.34 9.54 -19.85
C VAL A 8 -38.10 8.75 -20.28
N PHE A 9 -37.29 9.38 -21.13
CA PHE A 9 -35.93 8.94 -21.43
C PHE A 9 -35.11 9.07 -20.15
N ILE A 10 -35.08 8.00 -19.36
CA ILE A 10 -34.16 7.85 -18.22
C ILE A 10 -32.77 7.72 -18.84
N CYS A 11 -32.13 8.87 -19.02
CA CYS A 11 -30.73 9.00 -19.34
C CYS A 11 -29.93 8.33 -18.21
N HIS A 12 -29.50 7.09 -18.43
CA HIS A 12 -28.50 6.42 -17.60
C HIS A 12 -27.15 7.10 -17.83
N ILE A 13 -27.00 8.31 -17.29
CA ILE A 13 -25.70 8.93 -17.08
C ILE A 13 -25.07 8.11 -15.95
N VAL A 14 -24.40 7.02 -16.30
CA VAL A 14 -23.41 6.43 -15.40
C VAL A 14 -22.34 7.51 -15.27
N PRO A 15 -22.14 8.12 -14.09
CA PRO A 15 -21.08 9.09 -13.95
C PRO A 15 -19.78 8.34 -14.24
N MET A 16 -19.07 8.76 -15.28
CA MET A 16 -17.68 8.39 -15.50
C MET A 16 -16.93 9.01 -14.32
N THR A 17 -16.82 8.26 -13.22
CA THR A 17 -16.15 8.70 -12.00
C THR A 17 -14.73 9.02 -12.38
N ILE A 18 -14.39 10.31 -12.36
CA ILE A 18 -13.00 10.76 -12.42
C ILE A 18 -12.38 10.29 -11.11
N SER A 19 -11.78 9.10 -11.12
CA SER A 19 -11.05 8.63 -9.96
C SER A 19 -9.84 9.52 -9.77
N ALA A 20 -9.64 9.98 -8.54
CA ALA A 20 -8.46 10.75 -8.16
C ALA A 20 -7.19 9.87 -8.08
N PHE A 21 -7.34 8.54 -8.15
CA PHE A 21 -6.26 7.58 -7.97
C PHE A 21 -6.10 6.69 -9.20
N SER A 22 -4.89 6.15 -9.39
CA SER A 22 -4.66 5.16 -10.45
C SER A 22 -5.38 3.85 -10.13
N GLU A 23 -5.74 3.10 -11.18
CA GLU A 23 -6.37 1.78 -11.03
C GLU A 23 -5.56 0.82 -10.15
N GLN A 24 -4.24 0.90 -10.21
CA GLN A 24 -3.33 0.11 -9.37
C GLN A 24 -3.48 0.44 -7.89
N VAL A 25 -3.68 1.72 -7.55
CA VAL A 25 -3.91 2.14 -6.16
C VAL A 25 -5.27 1.65 -5.68
N GLU A 26 -6.32 1.76 -6.50
CA GLU A 26 -7.65 1.29 -6.14
C GLU A 26 -7.70 -0.22 -5.92
N THR A 27 -7.09 -0.98 -6.83
CA THR A 27 -7.02 -2.45 -6.73
C THR A 27 -6.24 -2.87 -5.50
N LEU A 28 -5.09 -2.24 -5.21
CA LEU A 28 -4.33 -2.47 -3.99
C LEU A 28 -5.14 -2.17 -2.73
N CYS A 29 -5.86 -1.04 -2.69
CA CYS A 29 -6.69 -0.69 -1.54
C CYS A 29 -7.81 -1.72 -1.31
N LYS A 30 -8.44 -2.25 -2.37
CA LYS A 30 -9.41 -3.35 -2.29
C LYS A 30 -8.80 -4.62 -1.72
N THR A 31 -7.60 -5.00 -2.15
CA THR A 31 -6.89 -6.17 -1.61
C THR A 31 -6.58 -6.01 -0.12
N ILE A 32 -6.10 -4.83 0.29
CA ILE A 32 -5.82 -4.53 1.70
C ILE A 32 -7.13 -4.56 2.52
N GLY A 33 -8.19 -3.93 2.04
CA GLY A 33 -9.51 -3.90 2.68
C GLY A 33 -10.11 -5.29 2.87
N SER A 34 -10.03 -6.14 1.85
CA SER A 34 -10.48 -7.54 1.92
C SER A 34 -9.64 -8.38 2.89
N SER A 35 -8.33 -8.14 2.94
CA SER A 35 -7.44 -8.79 3.91
C SER A 35 -7.77 -8.38 5.35
N LEU A 36 -8.06 -7.09 5.58
CA LEU A 36 -8.50 -6.57 6.88
C LEU A 36 -9.83 -7.20 7.30
N GLN A 37 -10.80 -7.30 6.38
CA GLN A 37 -12.08 -7.96 6.64
C GLN A 37 -11.88 -9.43 7.03
N SER A 38 -11.03 -10.14 6.30
CA SER A 38 -10.73 -11.55 6.54
C SER A 38 -10.08 -11.74 7.92
N TYR A 39 -9.12 -10.89 8.28
CA TYR A 39 -8.51 -10.89 9.62
C TYR A 39 -9.56 -10.65 10.72
N ARG A 40 -10.44 -9.65 10.54
CA ARG A 40 -11.50 -9.37 11.53
C ARG A 40 -12.42 -10.57 11.74
N ILE A 41 -12.81 -11.26 10.67
CA ILE A 41 -13.74 -12.40 10.73
C ILE A 41 -13.05 -13.63 11.29
N ASN A 42 -11.89 -14.00 10.73
CA ASN A 42 -11.26 -15.28 11.00
C ASN A 42 -10.44 -15.29 12.28
N GLU A 43 -9.66 -14.23 12.51
CA GLU A 43 -8.73 -14.17 13.65
C GLU A 43 -9.38 -13.55 14.89
N LEU A 44 -10.22 -12.52 14.69
CA LEU A 44 -10.83 -11.78 15.81
C LEU A 44 -12.29 -12.17 16.10
N ASN A 45 -13.00 -12.75 15.13
CA ASN A 45 -14.44 -13.03 15.18
C ASN A 45 -15.26 -11.84 15.71
N GLN A 46 -15.00 -10.65 15.17
CA GLN A 46 -15.58 -9.38 15.67
C GLN A 46 -16.50 -8.72 14.66
N THR A 47 -17.48 -7.96 15.16
CA THR A 47 -18.31 -7.10 14.32
C THR A 47 -17.52 -5.87 13.84
N GLN A 48 -17.97 -5.27 12.74
CA GLN A 48 -17.42 -4.01 12.25
C GLN A 48 -17.53 -2.88 13.29
N GLU A 49 -18.61 -2.86 14.08
CA GLU A 49 -18.83 -1.87 15.14
C GLU A 49 -17.74 -1.95 16.21
N LEU A 50 -17.45 -3.16 16.69
CA LEU A 50 -16.48 -3.39 17.74
C LEU A 50 -15.05 -3.09 17.26
N MET A 51 -14.71 -3.48 16.02
CA MET A 51 -13.41 -3.16 15.44
C MET A 51 -13.24 -1.65 15.19
N ALA A 52 -14.29 -0.97 14.71
CA ALA A 52 -14.28 0.48 14.55
C ALA A 52 -14.07 1.20 15.89
N ALA A 53 -14.72 0.73 16.96
CA ALA A 53 -14.54 1.27 18.31
C ALA A 53 -13.10 1.07 18.83
N ARG A 54 -12.46 -0.07 18.53
CA ARG A 54 -11.05 -0.33 18.89
C ARG A 54 -10.08 0.61 18.19
N ILE A 55 -10.34 0.93 16.93
CA ILE A 55 -9.55 1.88 16.13
C ILE A 55 -9.87 3.34 16.53
N GLY A 56 -11.00 3.58 17.18
CA GLY A 56 -11.46 4.93 17.54
C GLY A 56 -12.11 5.69 16.39
N ILE A 57 -12.77 4.99 15.46
CA ILE A 57 -13.45 5.58 14.30
C ILE A 57 -14.92 5.17 14.22
N SER A 58 -15.70 5.88 13.39
CA SER A 58 -17.08 5.50 13.11
C SER A 58 -17.15 4.17 12.35
N ARG A 59 -18.21 3.38 12.58
CA ARG A 59 -18.49 2.18 11.79
C ARG A 59 -18.52 2.45 10.29
N ARG A 60 -19.08 3.60 9.87
CA ARG A 60 -19.13 3.99 8.44
C ARG A 60 -17.74 4.13 7.84
N THR A 61 -16.81 4.75 8.58
CA THR A 61 -15.41 4.88 8.14
C THR A 61 -14.76 3.50 8.03
N TYR A 62 -14.98 2.62 9.01
CA TYR A 62 -14.43 1.27 9.00
C TYR A 62 -14.98 0.42 7.83
N VAL A 63 -16.28 0.54 7.51
CA VAL A 63 -16.88 -0.10 6.32
C VAL A 63 -16.18 0.35 5.03
N ARG A 64 -15.85 1.64 4.90
CA ARG A 64 -15.09 2.15 3.75
C ARG A 64 -13.68 1.59 3.68
N MET A 65 -13.04 1.36 4.83
CA MET A 65 -11.75 0.66 4.89
C MET A 65 -11.89 -0.77 4.36
N GLU A 66 -12.84 -1.56 4.83
CA GLU A 66 -13.03 -2.93 4.31
C GLU A 66 -13.39 -2.95 2.82
N ALA A 67 -14.08 -1.91 2.33
CA ALA A 67 -14.37 -1.73 0.90
C ALA A 67 -13.15 -1.29 0.06
N GLY A 68 -12.02 -0.95 0.69
CA GLY A 68 -10.79 -0.52 0.02
C GLY A 68 -10.85 0.89 -0.54
N ASP A 69 -11.51 1.81 0.15
CA ASP A 69 -11.60 3.21 -0.28
C ASP A 69 -10.26 3.96 -0.10
N PRO A 70 -9.61 4.42 -1.18
CA PRO A 70 -8.29 5.07 -1.12
C PRO A 70 -8.32 6.46 -0.48
N THR A 71 -9.50 7.07 -0.29
CA THR A 71 -9.64 8.39 0.34
C THR A 71 -9.61 8.32 1.87
N VAL A 72 -9.63 7.12 2.46
CA VAL A 72 -9.56 6.96 3.91
C VAL A 72 -8.15 7.31 4.38
N LYS A 73 -8.08 8.16 5.42
CA LYS A 73 -6.81 8.65 5.98
C LYS A 73 -5.89 7.50 6.35
N ILE A 74 -4.63 7.61 5.93
CA ILE A 74 -3.56 6.63 6.22
C ILE A 74 -3.43 6.30 7.71
N GLY A 75 -3.63 7.29 8.59
CA GLY A 75 -3.57 7.09 10.05
C GLY A 75 -4.53 6.00 10.54
N TYR A 76 -5.73 5.88 9.96
CA TYR A 76 -6.68 4.82 10.38
C TYR A 76 -6.22 3.42 9.95
N TRP A 77 -5.52 3.32 8.82
CA TRP A 77 -4.91 2.06 8.39
C TRP A 77 -3.75 1.65 9.31
N LEU A 78 -2.98 2.62 9.80
CA LEU A 78 -1.92 2.37 10.79
C LEU A 78 -2.47 1.94 12.15
N GLU A 79 -3.58 2.54 12.60
CA GLU A 79 -4.28 2.07 13.82
C GLU A 79 -4.79 0.63 13.66
N ALA A 80 -5.33 0.28 12.49
CA ALA A 80 -5.66 -1.10 12.19
C ALA A 80 -4.41 -2.00 12.21
N ALA A 81 -3.29 -1.55 11.64
CA ALA A 81 -2.02 -2.29 11.61
C ALA A 81 -1.43 -2.53 13.01
N MET A 82 -1.66 -1.61 13.95
CA MET A 82 -1.31 -1.79 15.36
C MET A 82 -2.09 -2.95 15.98
N ILE A 83 -3.41 -3.03 15.72
CA ILE A 83 -4.25 -4.11 16.24
C ILE A 83 -3.90 -5.45 15.59
N THR A 84 -3.62 -5.46 14.28
CA THR A 84 -3.23 -6.67 13.55
C THR A 84 -1.76 -7.05 13.73
N LYS A 85 -0.99 -6.29 14.52
CA LYS A 85 0.46 -6.48 14.76
C LYS A 85 1.33 -6.46 13.50
N THR A 86 0.90 -5.74 12.47
CA THR A 86 1.60 -5.61 11.18
C THR A 86 2.28 -4.26 10.98
N MET A 87 2.39 -3.45 12.05
CA MET A 87 3.01 -2.11 12.00
C MET A 87 4.42 -2.10 11.37
N HIS A 88 5.24 -3.11 11.69
CA HIS A 88 6.60 -3.25 11.15
C HIS A 88 6.67 -3.27 9.61
N ALA A 89 5.64 -3.79 8.95
CA ALA A 89 5.60 -3.81 7.48
C ALA A 89 5.48 -2.39 6.90
N TRP A 90 4.81 -1.48 7.62
CA TRP A 90 4.63 -0.09 7.18
C TRP A 90 5.92 0.72 7.29
N GLU A 91 6.76 0.44 8.29
CA GLU A 91 8.06 1.08 8.46
C GLU A 91 9.00 0.81 7.27
N SER A 92 8.86 -0.37 6.65
CA SER A 92 9.67 -0.79 5.51
C SER A 92 9.22 -0.25 4.13
N LEU A 93 8.08 0.45 4.04
CA LEU A 93 7.50 0.86 2.76
C LEU A 93 8.39 1.81 1.94
N PHE A 94 9.18 2.63 2.63
CA PHE A 94 10.07 3.62 2.00
C PHE A 94 11.55 3.37 2.32
N THR A 95 11.89 2.23 2.90
CA THR A 95 13.29 1.85 3.09
C THR A 95 13.87 1.37 1.76
N VAL A 96 15.00 1.94 1.35
CA VAL A 96 15.75 1.44 0.19
C VAL A 96 16.22 0.04 0.54
N ASN A 97 15.63 -0.97 -0.10
CA ASN A 97 16.13 -2.34 -0.05
C ASN A 97 17.48 -2.39 -0.76
N ARG A 98 18.55 -2.11 -0.01
CA ARG A 98 19.91 -2.38 -0.47
C ARG A 98 20.10 -3.88 -0.40
N THR A 99 20.31 -4.50 -1.55
CA THR A 99 20.75 -5.89 -1.60
C THR A 99 22.19 -5.97 -1.13
N LEU A 100 22.61 -7.15 -0.65
CA LEU A 100 24.01 -7.41 -0.31
C LEU A 100 24.96 -7.14 -1.50
N PHE A 101 24.45 -7.22 -2.73
CA PHE A 101 25.20 -6.90 -3.95
C PHE A 101 25.41 -5.39 -4.14
N ASP A 102 24.46 -4.55 -3.72
CA ASP A 102 24.58 -3.10 -3.76
C ASP A 102 25.69 -2.62 -2.80
N GLU A 103 25.77 -3.24 -1.62
CA GLU A 103 26.86 -2.98 -0.66
C GLU A 103 28.22 -3.42 -1.21
N LEU A 104 28.27 -4.60 -1.87
CA LEU A 104 29.50 -5.10 -2.48
C LEU A 104 29.98 -4.18 -3.61
N ALA A 105 29.07 -3.74 -4.49
CA ALA A 105 29.35 -2.81 -5.57
C ALA A 105 29.94 -1.49 -5.06
N MET A 106 29.40 -0.96 -3.94
CA MET A 106 29.93 0.23 -3.28
C MET A 106 31.33 0.02 -2.65
N THR A 107 31.67 -1.21 -2.24
CA THR A 107 33.03 -1.50 -1.73
C THR A 107 34.06 -1.72 -2.84
N THR A 108 33.67 -2.21 -4.01
CA THR A 108 34.58 -2.51 -5.13
C THR A 108 35.11 -1.26 -5.86
N GLU A 109 34.45 -0.11 -5.75
CA GLU A 109 34.96 1.15 -6.32
C GLU A 109 36.15 1.74 -5.53
N LYS A 110 36.57 1.12 -4.42
CA LYS A 110 37.73 1.56 -3.64
C LYS A 110 39.05 1.17 -4.32
N LYS A 111 39.59 2.14 -5.06
CA LYS A 111 40.99 2.40 -5.48
C LYS A 111 41.80 1.18 -5.99
N PRO A 112 42.25 1.16 -7.27
CA PRO A 112 43.05 0.06 -7.78
C PRO A 112 44.32 -0.14 -6.94
N ARG A 113 44.51 -1.37 -6.43
CA ARG A 113 45.71 -1.75 -5.70
C ARG A 113 46.92 -1.60 -6.62
N GLN A 114 47.74 -0.57 -6.37
CA GLN A 114 49.02 -0.43 -7.04
C GLN A 114 49.92 -1.59 -6.61
N ARG A 115 50.24 -2.47 -7.55
CA ARG A 115 51.17 -3.56 -7.32
C ARG A 115 52.54 -2.94 -7.06
N ALA A 116 53.14 -3.23 -5.90
CA ALA A 116 54.53 -2.86 -5.64
C ALA A 116 55.42 -3.60 -6.64
N THR A 117 55.84 -2.90 -7.70
CA THR A 117 56.83 -3.40 -8.64
C THR A 117 58.18 -3.41 -7.96
N VAL A 118 58.66 -4.62 -7.63
CA VAL A 118 60.00 -4.83 -7.09
C VAL A 118 61.01 -4.39 -8.16
N ARG A 119 61.60 -3.21 -7.98
CA ARG A 119 62.69 -2.70 -8.83
C ARG A 119 63.95 -3.50 -8.54
N ARG A 120 64.16 -4.61 -9.26
CA ARG A 120 65.45 -5.32 -9.27
C ARG A 120 66.52 -4.38 -9.82
N LYS A 121 67.39 -3.86 -8.96
CA LYS A 121 68.67 -3.27 -9.37
C LYS A 121 69.48 -4.40 -10.03
N ARG A 122 69.70 -4.33 -11.35
CA ARG A 122 70.75 -5.11 -12.01
C ARG A 122 72.07 -4.46 -11.61
N GLY A 123 72.86 -5.16 -10.78
CA GLY A 123 74.23 -4.80 -10.47
C GLY A 123 75.13 -5.03 -11.68
N LEU A 124 76.10 -4.12 -11.80
CA LEU A 124 77.19 -4.05 -12.76
C LEU A 124 78.08 -5.30 -12.76
#